data_AF-A0A9D2G8H6-F1
#
_entry.id   AF-A0A9D2G8H6-F1
#
_cell.length_a   1.000
_cell.length_b   1.000
_cell.length_c   1.000
_cell.angle_alpha   90.00
_cell.angle_beta   90.00
_cell.angle_gamma   90.00
#
_symmetry.space_group_name_H-M   'P 1'
#
loop_
_entity.id
_entity.type
_entity.pdbx_description
1 polymer ?
#
loop_
_entity_poly.entity_id
_entity_poly.type
_entity_poly.pdbx_seq_one_letter_code
_entity_poly.pdbx_strand_id
1 'polypeptide(L)' 'MRRSEAPFNGKQFILNKSTGEIHDLDRESPLCRIDKTETDDIFACDTYAEAVLFASVLGITRNGCAHCIPEHHRE' A
#
# COMPACT_ATOMS: atom_id res chain seq x y z
N MET A 1 -8.63 -7.65 11.19
CA MET A 1 -7.83 -6.95 12.20
C MET A 1 -6.61 -6.44 11.46
N ARG A 2 -6.30 -5.13 11.56
CA ARG A 2 -5.17 -4.55 10.84
C ARG A 2 -3.85 -5.08 11.41
N ARG A 3 -2.86 -5.25 10.52
CA ARG A 3 -1.47 -5.55 10.88
C ARG A 3 -0.95 -4.46 11.82
N SER A 4 -0.54 -4.85 13.02
CA SER A 4 -0.21 -3.91 14.10
C SER A 4 1.29 -3.75 14.29
N GLU A 5 2.04 -4.75 13.84
CA GLU A 5 3.48 -4.79 13.80
C GLU A 5 4.07 -3.76 12.84
N ALA A 6 5.27 -3.27 13.16
CA ALA A 6 6.03 -2.46 12.22
C ALA A 6 6.33 -3.29 10.95
N PRO A 7 6.25 -2.70 9.75
CA PRO A 7 6.06 -1.28 9.45
C PRO A 7 4.59 -0.83 9.28
N PHE A 8 3.61 -1.73 9.47
CA PHE A 8 2.19 -1.46 9.21
C PHE A 8 1.53 -0.58 10.28
N ASN A 9 1.94 -0.73 11.54
CA ASN A 9 1.57 0.16 12.66
C ASN A 9 0.05 0.39 12.83
N GLY A 10 -0.78 -0.59 12.47
CA GLY A 10 -2.25 -0.50 12.57
C GLY A 10 -2.91 0.46 11.57
N LYS A 11 -2.15 0.96 10.59
CA LYS A 11 -2.63 1.86 9.54
C LYS A 11 -3.52 1.12 8.55
N GLN A 12 -4.30 1.88 7.78
CA GLN A 12 -5.22 1.29 6.80
C GLN A 12 -4.55 1.07 5.45
N PHE A 13 -3.74 2.02 4.99
CA PHE A 13 -3.13 1.96 3.67
C PHE A 13 -1.62 1.77 3.78
N ILE A 14 -1.07 1.05 2.82
CA ILE A 14 0.37 1.01 2.59
C ILE A 14 0.69 1.33 1.14
N LEU A 15 1.82 1.99 0.93
CA LEU A 15 2.49 2.12 -0.35
C LEU A 15 3.74 1.25 -0.32
N ASN A 16 3.87 0.36 -1.29
CA ASN A 16 5.14 -0.26 -1.63
C ASN A 16 5.95 0.73 -2.48
N LYS A 17 7.05 1.24 -1.94
CA LYS A 17 7.90 2.26 -2.57
C LYS A 17 8.67 1.73 -3.78
N SER A 18 8.98 0.43 -3.83
CA SER A 18 9.73 -0.15 -4.95
C SER A 18 8.84 -0.46 -6.15
N THR A 19 7.56 -0.80 -5.94
CA THR A 19 6.62 -1.10 -7.04
C THR A 19 5.66 0.05 -7.35
N GLY A 20 5.46 0.97 -6.41
CA GLY A 20 4.41 1.99 -6.47
C GLY A 20 3.00 1.45 -6.18
N GLU A 21 2.86 0.18 -5.79
CA GLU A 21 1.56 -0.43 -5.50
C GLU A 21 1.01 0.03 -4.15
N ILE A 22 -0.24 0.48 -4.14
CA ILE A 22 -0.98 0.90 -2.94
C ILE A 22 -1.97 -0.19 -2.55
N HIS A 23 -1.96 -0.58 -1.27
CA HIS A 23 -2.88 -1.57 -0.71
C HIS A 23 -3.77 -0.97 0.38
N ASP A 24 -4.96 -1.55 0.53
CA ASP A 24 -5.90 -1.31 1.63
C ASP A 24 -5.89 -2.55 2.53
N LEU A 25 -5.34 -2.40 3.73
CA LEU A 25 -5.20 -3.46 4.74
C LEU A 25 -6.54 -3.90 5.34
N ASP A 26 -7.61 -3.10 5.22
CA ASP A 26 -8.95 -3.55 5.61
C ASP A 26 -9.56 -4.50 4.56
N ARG A 27 -9.04 -4.46 3.32
CA ARG A 27 -9.49 -5.28 2.18
C ARG A 27 -8.40 -6.25 1.71
N GLU A 28 -7.35 -6.45 2.48
CA GLU A 28 -6.23 -7.29 2.05
C GLU A 28 -6.64 -8.76 1.89
N SER A 29 -5.90 -9.45 1.02
CA SER A 29 -6.02 -10.90 0.85
C SER A 29 -4.64 -11.49 0.57
N PRO A 30 -4.46 -12.82 0.67
CA PRO A 30 -3.20 -13.46 0.29
C PRO A 30 -2.76 -13.19 -1.16
N LEU A 31 -3.69 -12.82 -2.04
CA LEU A 31 -3.39 -12.46 -3.43
C LEU A 31 -2.64 -11.12 -3.55
N CYS A 32 -2.79 -10.23 -2.57
CA CYS A 32 -2.06 -8.96 -2.51
C CYS A 32 -0.55 -9.16 -2.34
N ARG A 33 -0.09 -10.33 -1.83
CA ARG A 33 1.33 -10.66 -1.61
C ARG A 33 2.12 -9.62 -0.80
N ILE A 34 1.43 -8.93 0.12
CA ILE A 34 2.04 -7.89 0.99
C ILE A 34 3.21 -8.46 1.80
N ASP A 35 3.11 -9.72 2.24
CA ASP A 35 4.17 -10.43 2.98
C ASP A 35 5.47 -10.62 2.19
N LYS A 36 5.46 -10.37 0.87
CA LYS A 36 6.65 -10.41 0.02
C LYS A 36 7.29 -9.03 -0.20
N THR A 37 6.70 -7.98 0.36
CA THR A 37 7.25 -6.63 0.28
C THR A 37 8.31 -6.46 1.36
N GLU A 38 9.48 -5.95 0.98
CA GLU A 38 10.54 -5.60 1.92
C GLU A 38 10.04 -4.53 2.90
N THR A 39 10.28 -4.71 4.20
CA THR A 39 9.73 -3.81 5.24
C THR A 39 10.20 -2.37 5.07
N ASP A 40 11.43 -2.19 4.60
CA ASP A 40 12.03 -0.89 4.32
C ASP A 40 11.35 -0.17 3.15
N ASP A 41 10.63 -0.89 2.29
CA ASP A 41 9.87 -0.34 1.17
C ASP A 41 8.45 0.07 1.53
N ILE A 42 8.02 -0.11 2.79
CA ILE A 42 6.64 0.19 3.19
C ILE A 42 6.53 1.61 3.73
N PHE A 43 5.59 2.37 3.17
CA PHE A 43 5.05 3.58 3.78
C PHE A 43 3.60 3.32 4.21
N ALA A 44 3.33 3.38 5.51
CA ALA A 44 2.00 3.14 6.09
C ALA A 44 1.30 4.45 6.48
N CYS A 45 0.02 4.59 6.14
CA CYS A 45 -0.77 5.81 6.37
C CYS A 45 -2.27 5.52 6.57
N ASP A 46 -3.01 6.49 7.10
CA ASP A 46 -4.42 6.29 7.46
C ASP A 46 -5.36 6.48 6.26
N THR A 47 -4.94 7.20 5.23
CA THR A 47 -5.77 7.50 4.07
C THR A 47 -5.10 7.21 2.74
N TYR A 48 -5.90 6.82 1.74
CA TYR A 48 -5.41 6.64 0.37
C TYR A 48 -4.75 7.91 -0.19
N ALA A 49 -5.29 9.10 0.14
CA ALA A 49 -4.76 10.37 -0.32
C ALA A 49 -3.32 10.64 0.16
N GLU A 50 -2.97 10.22 1.39
CA GLU A 50 -1.60 10.30 1.91
C GLU A 50 -0.64 9.40 1.12
N ALA A 51 -1.03 8.16 0.83
CA ALA A 51 -0.22 7.25 0.01
C ALA A 51 0.04 7.84 -1.40
N VAL A 52 -0.99 8.45 -1.99
CA VAL A 52 -0.90 9.12 -3.30
C VAL A 52 0.02 10.33 -3.27
N LEU A 53 -0.11 11.17 -2.25
CA LEU A 53 0.72 12.36 -2.07
C LEU A 53 2.18 11.95 -1.89
N PHE A 54 2.44 10.96 -1.05
CA PHE A 54 3.79 10.48 -0.77
C PHE A 54 4.45 9.86 -2.02
N ALA A 55 3.73 9.03 -2.77
CA ALA A 55 4.21 8.51 -4.06
C ALA A 55 4.59 9.65 -5.02
N SER A 56 3.78 10.71 -5.07
CA SER A 56 4.01 11.88 -5.94
C SER A 56 5.25 12.68 -5.51
N VAL A 57 5.46 12.86 -4.20
CA VAL A 57 6.66 13.51 -3.65
C VAL A 57 7.94 12.73 -3.98
N LEU A 58 7.87 11.40 -3.99
CA LEU A 58 8.99 10.54 -4.35
C LEU A 58 9.17 10.33 -5.86
N GLY A 59 8.27 10.86 -6.70
CA GLY A 59 8.30 10.61 -8.15
C GLY A 59 8.02 9.16 -8.53
N ILE A 60 7.33 8.40 -7.67
CA ILE A 60 6.96 7.01 -7.91
C ILE A 60 5.65 6.96 -8.68
N THR A 61 5.63 6.20 -9.78
CA THR A 61 4.39 5.89 -10.50
C THR A 61 3.51 5.00 -9.63
N ARG A 62 2.47 5.60 -9.04
CA ARG A 62 1.52 4.86 -8.21
C ARG A 62 0.59 3.97 -9.05
N ASN A 63 0.21 2.84 -8.47
CA ASN A 63 -0.91 2.02 -8.94
C ASN A 63 -1.69 1.45 -7.74
N GLY A 64 -3.00 1.23 -7.87
CA GLY A 64 -3.75 0.47 -6.87
C GLY A 64 -3.51 -1.02 -7.04
N CYS A 65 -3.47 -1.77 -5.94
CA CYS A 65 -3.40 -3.23 -6.01
C CYS A 65 -4.68 -3.79 -6.64
N ALA A 66 -4.53 -4.66 -7.65
CA ALA A 66 -5.65 -5.26 -8.40
C ALA A 66 -6.61 -6.08 -7.53
N HIS A 67 -6.18 -6.50 -6.33
CA HIS A 67 -6.95 -7.39 -5.46
C HIS A 67 -7.71 -6.64 -4.35
N CYS A 68 -7.05 -5.70 -3.65
CA CYS A 68 -7.69 -4.99 -2.53
C CYS A 68 -8.25 -3.62 -2.93
N ILE A 69 -7.77 -3.00 -4.01
CA ILE A 69 -8.27 -1.71 -4.52
C ILE A 69 -8.35 -1.71 -6.07
N PRO A 70 -9.14 -2.64 -6.68
CA PRO A 70 -9.27 -2.73 -8.14
C PRO A 70 -9.75 -1.43 -8.80
N GLU A 71 -10.56 -0.62 -8.10
CA GLU A 71 -11.04 0.67 -8.59
C GLU A 71 -9.93 1.73 -8.80
N HIS A 72 -8.72 1.46 -8.28
CA HIS A 72 -7.54 2.31 -8.45
C HIS A 72 -6.41 1.60 -9.21
N HIS A 73 -6.64 0.38 -9.66
CA HIS A 73 -5.72 -0.34 -10.52
C HIS A 73 -5.84 0.14 -11.96
N ARG A 74 -4.69 0.42 -12.58
CA ARG A 74 -4.55 0.79 -13.99
C ARG A 74 -3.77 -0.31 -14.70
N GLU A 75 -4.30 -0.78 -15.82
CA GLU A 75 -3.64 -1.71 -16.75
C GLU A 75 -2.47 -1.06 -17.49
#